data_AF-A0A2N6A0H9-F1
#
_entry.id   AF-A0A2N6A0H9-F1
#
_cell.length_a   1.000
_cell.length_b   1.000
_cell.length_c   1.000
_cell.angle_alpha   90.00
_cell.angle_beta   90.00
_cell.angle_gamma   90.00
#
_symmetry.space_group_name_H-M   'P 1'
#
loop_
_entity.id
_entity.type
_entity.pdbx_description
1 polymer ?
#
loop_
_entity_poly.entity_id
_entity_poly.type
_entity_poly.pdbx_seq_one_letter_code
_entity_poly.pdbx_strand_id
1 'polypeptide(L)'
;MYDKERLKSSECNVDVNCPRGEKWQDVKRSVVRIFFDNGYLCSGTILNNTLNNEIPYLLTANHCISTQESAANAIFGFNYEAPYCDAPSYEYPGVSSNRLVGATLKATKDDAEGKLDFTLLELNQTIPEQFNVHFAGWSASKKAPRSVAGIHHPGGDVKKIAIDYDGLIVGTFSNEYDKNSFWRVIEWDVGVTEGGSSGSALFNERKQVLGDLTGGEATCDYPFNDFYSRFDFAYDKYEDSSQQLKYWLDPAELDVKSWYGLPFDEIYDSLKVFVYPNPAHRRIQVYGPLLSGIIKIKLYDTNGLLVWDTELLATDRILFVDVPSNIIGLHYIRLESDNSVIKKKIVFY
;
A
#
# COMPACT_ATOMS: atom_id res chain seq x y z
N MET A 1 -6.17 -13.36 26.60
CA MET A 1 -4.75 -13.73 26.62
C MET A 1 -4.58 -14.71 25.48
N TYR A 2 -4.10 -14.25 24.32
CA TYR A 2 -4.00 -15.11 23.14
C TYR A 2 -2.96 -16.20 23.43
N ASP A 3 -3.42 -17.45 23.40
CA ASP A 3 -2.64 -18.61 23.80
C ASP A 3 -1.40 -18.75 22.91
N LYS A 4 -0.29 -19.16 23.52
CA LYS A 4 0.99 -19.43 22.87
C LYS A 4 0.95 -20.72 22.04
N GLU A 5 -0.18 -21.42 21.99
CA GLU A 5 -0.43 -22.56 21.09
C GLU A 5 -0.79 -22.07 19.67
N ARG A 6 0.22 -21.42 19.07
CA ARG A 6 0.60 -21.36 17.65
C ARG A 6 -0.54 -21.20 16.63
N LEU A 7 -0.96 -19.95 16.45
CA LEU A 7 -1.36 -19.44 15.12
C LEU A 7 -0.35 -19.94 14.08
N LYS A 8 -0.75 -20.87 13.21
CA LYS A 8 0.13 -21.55 12.27
C LYS A 8 -0.60 -21.75 10.96
N SER A 9 0.05 -21.37 9.86
CA SER A 9 -0.44 -21.66 8.52
C SER A 9 -0.06 -23.07 8.08
N SER A 10 -0.72 -23.61 7.06
CA SER A 10 -0.30 -24.87 6.44
C SER A 10 1.08 -24.74 5.77
N GLU A 11 1.76 -25.87 5.54
CA GLU A 11 3.19 -25.91 5.19
C GLU A 11 3.52 -25.40 3.79
N CYS A 12 2.56 -25.34 2.86
CA CYS A 12 2.80 -24.80 1.51
C CYS A 12 2.94 -23.27 1.50
N ASN A 13 2.54 -22.58 2.57
CA ASN A 13 2.65 -21.13 2.66
C ASN A 13 4.12 -20.72 2.75
N VAL A 14 4.51 -19.74 1.94
CA VAL A 14 5.90 -19.29 1.83
C VAL A 14 6.13 -18.04 2.68
N ASP A 15 7.14 -18.06 3.56
CA ASP A 15 7.52 -16.87 4.31
C ASP A 15 7.87 -15.71 3.37
N VAL A 16 7.44 -14.49 3.71
CA VAL A 16 7.68 -13.31 2.87
C VAL A 16 9.17 -12.98 2.67
N ASN A 17 10.05 -13.51 3.54
CA ASN A 17 11.50 -13.35 3.47
C ASN A 17 12.22 -14.50 2.75
N CYS A 18 11.48 -15.40 2.13
CA CYS A 18 12.03 -16.38 1.20
C CYS A 18 12.37 -15.76 -0.17
N PRO A 19 13.19 -16.43 -1.00
CA PRO A 19 13.56 -15.93 -2.33
C PRO A 19 12.37 -15.54 -3.22
N ARG A 20 11.22 -16.19 -3.07
CA ARG A 20 9.97 -15.82 -3.79
C ARG A 20 9.45 -14.42 -3.42
N GLY A 21 9.73 -13.95 -2.20
CA GLY A 21 9.37 -12.62 -1.70
C GLY A 21 10.43 -11.53 -1.90
N GLU A 22 11.58 -11.83 -2.53
CA GLU A 22 12.70 -10.88 -2.69
C GLU A 22 12.27 -9.57 -3.36
N LYS A 23 11.33 -9.64 -4.32
CA LYS A 23 10.84 -8.46 -5.03
C LYS A 23 9.85 -7.60 -4.23
N TRP A 24 9.41 -8.05 -3.05
CA TRP A 24 8.26 -7.49 -2.32
C TRP A 24 8.65 -6.92 -0.94
N GLN A 25 9.94 -6.70 -0.70
CA GLN A 25 10.50 -6.31 0.61
C GLN A 25 10.10 -4.93 1.10
N ASP A 26 9.65 -4.06 0.19
CA ASP A 26 9.07 -2.76 0.45
C ASP A 26 7.62 -2.88 0.91
N VAL A 27 6.73 -3.28 0.00
CA VAL A 27 5.28 -3.30 0.25
C VAL A 27 4.87 -4.34 1.28
N LYS A 28 5.68 -5.37 1.58
CA LYS A 28 5.41 -6.24 2.73
C LYS A 28 5.32 -5.46 4.05
N ARG A 29 5.99 -4.30 4.17
CA ARG A 29 5.96 -3.44 5.38
C ARG A 29 4.67 -2.64 5.49
N SER A 30 3.83 -2.65 4.46
CA SER A 30 2.46 -2.10 4.50
C SER A 30 1.43 -3.08 5.07
N VAL A 31 1.73 -4.38 5.08
CA VAL A 31 0.79 -5.43 5.49
C VAL A 31 0.81 -5.64 6.99
N VAL A 32 -0.38 -5.68 7.56
CA VAL A 32 -0.68 -5.68 9.00
C VAL A 32 -1.53 -6.89 9.34
N ARG A 33 -1.24 -7.51 10.49
CA ARG A 33 -2.10 -8.53 11.10
C ARG A 33 -3.14 -7.87 12.00
N ILE A 34 -4.39 -8.27 11.90
CA ILE A 34 -5.50 -7.68 12.66
C ILE A 34 -6.07 -8.72 13.62
N PHE A 35 -6.20 -8.35 14.89
CA PHE A 35 -7.02 -9.07 15.87
C PHE A 35 -8.20 -8.20 16.28
N PHE A 36 -9.40 -8.76 16.33
CA PHE A 36 -10.61 -8.01 16.67
C PHE A 36 -11.63 -8.91 17.37
N ASP A 37 -12.63 -8.27 18.00
CA ASP A 37 -13.79 -8.89 18.65
C ASP A 37 -13.47 -10.15 19.49
N ASN A 38 -12.36 -10.08 20.23
CA ASN A 38 -11.90 -11.10 21.19
C ASN A 38 -11.73 -12.52 20.61
N GLY A 39 -11.20 -12.65 19.40
CA GLY A 39 -10.82 -13.97 18.90
C GLY A 39 -10.65 -14.07 17.39
N TYR A 40 -11.11 -13.07 16.64
CA TYR A 40 -11.03 -13.09 15.19
C TYR A 40 -9.69 -12.53 14.69
N LEU A 41 -9.34 -13.00 13.50
CA LEU A 41 -8.09 -12.74 12.82
C LEU A 41 -8.38 -12.33 11.39
N CYS A 42 -7.75 -11.25 10.97
CA CYS A 42 -7.71 -10.82 9.56
C CYS A 42 -6.35 -10.19 9.26
N SER A 43 -6.19 -9.76 8.02
CA SER A 43 -5.06 -8.97 7.53
C SER A 43 -5.57 -7.60 7.05
N GLY A 44 -4.65 -6.67 6.88
CA GLY A 44 -4.92 -5.37 6.28
C GLY A 44 -3.67 -4.73 5.72
N THR A 45 -3.83 -3.59 5.05
CA THR A 45 -2.75 -2.92 4.34
C THR A 45 -2.81 -1.41 4.53
N ILE A 46 -1.70 -0.79 4.94
CA ILE A 46 -1.58 0.68 5.02
C ILE A 46 -1.46 1.26 3.62
N LEU A 47 -2.26 2.28 3.31
CA LEU A 47 -2.34 2.93 2.01
C LEU A 47 -1.83 4.37 2.05
N ASN A 48 -1.20 4.80 0.95
CA ASN A 48 -0.90 6.21 0.70
C ASN A 48 -2.12 6.94 0.08
N ASN A 49 -2.15 8.27 0.19
CA ASN A 49 -3.13 9.14 -0.44
C ASN A 49 -2.45 10.25 -1.28
N THR A 50 -3.22 11.00 -2.07
CA THR A 50 -2.66 12.01 -2.98
C THR A 50 -2.02 13.23 -2.32
N LEU A 51 -2.16 13.39 -0.99
CA LEU A 51 -1.44 14.40 -0.22
C LEU A 51 -0.08 13.91 0.30
N ASN A 52 0.21 12.60 0.22
CA ASN A 52 1.46 12.01 0.73
C ASN A 52 1.77 12.40 2.19
N ASN A 53 0.73 12.46 3.02
CA ASN A 53 0.82 13.02 4.37
C ASN A 53 0.91 11.94 5.47
N GLU A 54 1.12 10.69 5.09
CA GLU A 54 1.31 9.55 6.02
C GLU A 54 0.15 9.38 7.02
N ILE A 55 -1.07 9.83 6.68
CA ILE A 55 -2.27 9.44 7.43
C ILE A 55 -2.40 7.92 7.37
N PRO A 56 -2.52 7.22 8.51
CA PRO A 56 -2.49 5.76 8.57
C PRO A 56 -3.83 5.14 8.17
N TYR A 57 -4.19 5.30 6.89
CA TYR A 57 -5.33 4.62 6.31
C TYR A 57 -5.01 3.14 6.13
N LEU A 58 -5.83 2.28 6.71
CA LEU A 58 -5.71 0.82 6.62
C LEU A 58 -6.91 0.26 5.84
N LEU A 59 -6.63 -0.45 4.75
CA LEU A 59 -7.60 -1.24 4.00
C LEU A 59 -7.68 -2.65 4.58
N THR A 60 -8.89 -3.15 4.79
CA THR A 60 -9.22 -4.55 5.15
C THR A 60 -10.59 -4.90 4.56
N ALA A 61 -11.12 -6.09 4.86
CA ALA A 61 -12.41 -6.54 4.35
C ALA A 61 -13.59 -6.10 5.24
N ASN A 62 -14.77 -5.90 4.64
CA ASN A 62 -16.00 -5.59 5.38
C ASN A 62 -16.38 -6.72 6.33
N HIS A 63 -16.26 -7.97 5.89
CA HIS A 63 -16.57 -9.12 6.73
C HIS A 63 -15.61 -9.30 7.92
N CYS A 64 -14.45 -8.62 7.91
CA CYS A 64 -13.57 -8.52 9.06
C CYS A 64 -14.06 -7.43 10.02
N ILE A 65 -14.12 -6.18 9.56
CA ILE A 65 -14.51 -5.03 10.39
C ILE A 65 -15.54 -4.22 9.62
N SER A 66 -16.80 -4.25 10.07
CA SER A 66 -17.91 -3.49 9.47
C SER A 66 -18.49 -2.42 10.41
N THR A 67 -18.02 -2.36 11.66
CA THR A 67 -18.57 -1.45 12.68
C THR A 67 -17.49 -0.62 13.34
N GLN A 68 -17.87 0.57 13.80
CA GLN A 68 -16.99 1.43 14.59
C GLN A 68 -16.59 0.79 15.93
N GLU A 69 -17.46 -0.03 16.53
CA GLU A 69 -17.14 -0.74 17.78
C GLU A 69 -16.00 -1.74 17.57
N SER A 70 -16.07 -2.55 16.52
CA SER A 70 -15.01 -3.50 16.17
C SER A 70 -13.70 -2.76 15.81
N ALA A 71 -13.80 -1.69 15.01
CA ALA A 71 -12.64 -0.85 14.66
C ALA A 71 -11.97 -0.22 15.90
N ALA A 72 -12.74 0.25 16.87
CA ALA A 72 -12.21 0.89 18.08
C ALA A 72 -11.46 -0.09 19.00
N ASN A 73 -11.79 -1.38 18.96
CA ASN A 73 -11.21 -2.43 19.79
C ASN A 73 -10.15 -3.29 19.06
N ALA A 74 -10.00 -3.12 17.75
CA ALA A 74 -9.05 -3.88 16.95
C ALA A 74 -7.59 -3.59 17.33
N ILE A 75 -6.75 -4.62 17.24
CA ILE A 75 -5.29 -4.58 17.45
C ILE A 75 -4.60 -4.84 16.12
N PHE A 76 -3.72 -3.91 15.73
CA PHE A 76 -3.00 -3.91 14.46
C PHE A 76 -1.53 -4.23 14.72
N GLY A 77 -1.08 -5.42 14.33
CA GLY A 77 0.28 -5.90 14.48
C GLY A 77 1.11 -5.71 13.21
N PHE A 78 2.16 -4.91 13.30
CA PHE A 78 3.11 -4.62 12.23
C PHE A 78 4.33 -5.53 12.34
N ASN A 79 5.04 -5.74 11.23
CA ASN A 79 6.33 -6.45 11.19
C ASN A 79 6.34 -7.83 11.89
N TYR A 80 5.18 -8.51 11.95
CA TYR A 80 5.10 -9.88 12.45
C TYR A 80 5.43 -10.86 11.33
N GLU A 81 6.72 -11.06 11.07
CA GLU A 81 7.22 -11.89 9.98
C GLU A 81 8.40 -12.75 10.43
N ALA A 82 8.64 -13.88 9.76
CA ALA A 82 9.83 -14.68 9.98
C ALA A 82 11.08 -13.84 9.65
N PRO A 83 12.12 -13.78 10.51
CA PRO A 83 13.28 -12.91 10.27
C PRO A 83 14.08 -13.27 9.01
N TYR A 84 13.99 -14.52 8.56
CA TYR A 84 14.54 -15.04 7.31
C TYR A 84 13.69 -16.23 6.85
N CYS A 85 13.95 -16.74 5.65
CA CYS A 85 13.21 -17.88 5.07
C CYS A 85 13.28 -19.13 5.96
N ASP A 86 12.12 -19.74 6.23
CA ASP A 86 12.00 -20.96 7.03
C ASP A 86 12.63 -20.84 8.43
N ALA A 87 12.64 -19.62 8.99
CA ALA A 87 13.12 -19.41 10.34
C ALA A 87 12.30 -20.26 11.33
N PRO A 88 12.94 -20.88 12.34
CA PRO A 88 12.19 -21.64 13.33
C PRO A 88 11.37 -20.70 14.22
N SER A 89 10.19 -21.16 14.65
CA SER A 89 9.21 -20.28 15.31
C SER A 89 9.65 -19.63 16.62
N TYR A 90 10.69 -20.15 17.28
CA TYR A 90 11.25 -19.52 18.49
C TYR A 90 12.03 -18.23 18.17
N GLU A 91 12.32 -17.97 16.90
CA GLU A 91 12.98 -16.74 16.42
C GLU A 91 11.97 -15.71 15.89
N TYR A 92 10.69 -16.06 15.84
CA TYR A 92 9.66 -15.11 15.40
C TYR A 92 9.54 -13.94 16.40
N PRO A 93 9.23 -12.73 15.90
CA PRO A 93 8.96 -11.58 16.76
C PRO A 93 7.86 -11.90 17.77
N GLY A 94 7.95 -11.30 18.97
CA GLY A 94 6.87 -11.42 19.94
C GLY A 94 5.56 -10.88 19.36
N VAL A 95 4.45 -11.61 19.56
CA VAL A 95 3.10 -11.26 19.08
C VAL A 95 2.66 -9.85 19.55
N SER A 96 3.21 -9.38 20.67
CA SER A 96 2.94 -8.06 21.25
C SER A 96 3.88 -6.94 20.76
N SER A 97 4.85 -7.26 19.90
CA SER A 97 5.76 -6.27 19.30
C SER A 97 5.05 -5.45 18.23
N ASN A 98 5.49 -4.20 18.04
CA ASN A 98 5.05 -3.27 16.99
C ASN A 98 3.53 -3.30 16.73
N ARG A 99 2.74 -2.88 17.72
CA ARG A 99 1.27 -2.88 17.61
C ARG A 99 0.65 -1.53 17.92
N LEU A 100 -0.46 -1.26 17.25
CA LEU A 100 -1.38 -0.15 17.53
C LEU A 100 -2.75 -0.71 17.91
N VAL A 101 -3.57 0.11 18.57
CA VAL A 101 -4.91 -0.29 19.03
C VAL A 101 -5.91 0.79 18.67
N GLY A 102 -7.02 0.37 18.10
CA GLY A 102 -8.15 1.22 17.78
C GLY A 102 -7.99 2.03 16.51
N ALA A 103 -9.09 2.12 15.78
CA ALA A 103 -9.22 2.89 14.56
C ALA A 103 -10.61 3.52 14.45
N THR A 104 -10.73 4.50 13.57
CA THR A 104 -12.00 5.10 13.15
C THR A 104 -12.43 4.49 11.82
N LEU A 105 -13.67 4.03 11.74
CA LEU A 105 -14.27 3.54 10.50
C LEU A 105 -14.51 4.71 9.54
N LYS A 106 -13.95 4.63 8.33
CA LYS A 106 -14.02 5.70 7.32
C LYS A 106 -14.94 5.38 6.18
N ALA A 107 -14.80 4.17 5.62
CA ALA A 107 -15.67 3.71 4.55
C ALA A 107 -15.86 2.20 4.61
N THR A 108 -17.07 1.74 4.31
CA THR A 108 -17.39 0.32 4.10
C THR A 108 -18.73 0.21 3.36
N LYS A 109 -19.01 -0.90 2.67
CA LYS A 109 -20.24 -1.03 1.86
C LYS A 109 -20.99 -2.34 2.13
N ASP A 110 -22.08 -2.25 2.87
CA ASP A 110 -23.07 -3.32 3.02
C ASP A 110 -24.44 -2.72 3.37
N ASP A 111 -25.31 -2.53 2.37
CA ASP A 111 -26.69 -2.05 2.58
C ASP A 111 -27.61 -2.49 1.41
N ALA A 112 -28.83 -1.97 1.38
CA ALA A 112 -29.86 -2.34 0.39
C ALA A 112 -29.50 -2.00 -1.07
N GLU A 113 -28.55 -1.10 -1.32
CA GLU A 113 -28.14 -0.66 -2.66
C GLU A 113 -27.04 -1.55 -3.25
N GLY A 114 -26.36 -2.32 -2.41
CA GLY A 114 -25.37 -3.32 -2.82
C GLY A 114 -24.29 -3.56 -1.77
N LYS A 115 -23.35 -4.43 -2.10
CA LYS A 115 -22.32 -4.89 -1.15
C LYS A 115 -20.97 -5.07 -1.84
N LEU A 116 -19.95 -4.46 -1.25
CA LEU A 116 -18.54 -4.64 -1.61
C LEU A 116 -17.79 -5.02 -0.35
N ASP A 117 -16.99 -6.07 -0.42
CA ASP A 117 -16.24 -6.52 0.74
C ASP A 117 -14.97 -5.69 0.91
N PHE A 118 -15.10 -4.47 1.43
CA PHE A 118 -13.96 -3.64 1.78
C PHE A 118 -14.31 -2.77 2.99
N THR A 119 -13.28 -2.39 3.74
CA THR A 119 -13.34 -1.41 4.81
C THR A 119 -12.07 -0.57 4.81
N LEU A 120 -12.24 0.74 4.85
CA LEU A 120 -11.18 1.70 5.13
C LEU A 120 -11.28 2.16 6.58
N LEU A 121 -10.17 2.04 7.29
CA LEU A 121 -9.98 2.52 8.65
C LEU A 121 -8.94 3.64 8.67
N GLU A 122 -9.02 4.56 9.62
CA GLU A 122 -7.91 5.44 10.01
C GLU A 122 -7.46 5.03 11.41
N LEU A 123 -6.20 4.62 11.56
CA LEU A 123 -5.69 4.25 12.88
C LEU A 123 -5.67 5.48 13.79
N ASN A 124 -6.06 5.31 15.06
CA ASN A 124 -6.18 6.43 16.01
C ASN A 124 -4.82 6.98 16.48
N GLN A 125 -3.71 6.42 15.97
CA GLN A 125 -2.36 6.67 16.40
C GLN A 125 -1.47 6.84 15.16
N THR A 126 -0.61 7.86 15.15
CA THR A 126 0.48 7.94 14.18
C THR A 126 1.36 6.71 14.28
N ILE A 127 1.72 6.13 13.14
CA ILE A 127 2.61 4.96 13.08
C ILE A 127 4.01 5.41 13.51
N PRO A 128 4.61 4.81 14.56
CA PRO A 128 5.95 5.17 14.97
C PRO A 128 6.99 4.90 13.88
N GLU A 129 7.91 5.83 13.65
CA GLU A 129 8.94 5.75 12.59
C GLU A 129 9.77 4.45 12.67
N GLN A 130 10.04 3.95 13.89
CA GLN A 130 10.77 2.69 14.09
C GLN A 130 10.04 1.45 13.57
N PHE A 131 8.75 1.53 13.26
CA PHE A 131 8.06 0.44 12.56
C PHE A 131 8.47 0.38 11.09
N ASN A 132 9.07 1.44 10.54
CA ASN A 132 9.54 1.52 9.16
C ASN A 132 8.48 1.05 8.13
N VAL A 133 7.24 1.49 8.36
CA VAL A 133 6.08 1.08 7.55
C VAL A 133 6.18 1.69 6.17
N HIS A 134 5.80 0.89 5.17
CA HIS A 134 5.54 1.38 3.83
C HIS A 134 4.03 1.68 3.69
N PHE A 135 3.66 2.85 3.19
CA PHE A 135 2.29 3.19 2.80
C PHE A 135 2.12 2.77 1.35
N ALA A 136 1.40 1.69 1.09
CA ALA A 136 1.29 1.13 -0.26
C ALA A 136 0.60 2.10 -1.23
N GLY A 137 1.10 2.11 -2.46
CA GLY A 137 0.38 2.70 -3.58
C GLY A 137 -0.82 1.84 -3.96
N TRP A 138 -1.73 2.39 -4.75
CA TRP A 138 -2.96 1.70 -5.17
C TRP A 138 -3.30 1.98 -6.63
N SER A 139 -4.14 1.13 -7.21
CA SER A 139 -4.64 1.30 -8.58
C SER A 139 -6.12 0.94 -8.70
N ALA A 140 -6.93 1.92 -9.08
CA ALA A 140 -8.33 1.76 -9.52
C ALA A 140 -8.42 1.44 -11.03
N SER A 141 -7.39 0.80 -11.59
CA SER A 141 -7.37 0.35 -12.98
C SER A 141 -8.29 -0.85 -13.16
N LYS A 142 -9.13 -0.81 -14.20
CA LYS A 142 -10.01 -1.93 -14.60
C LYS A 142 -9.26 -3.01 -15.39
N LYS A 143 -7.99 -2.79 -15.71
CA LYS A 143 -7.17 -3.73 -16.48
C LYS A 143 -6.60 -4.79 -15.55
N ALA A 144 -6.86 -6.05 -15.85
CA ALA A 144 -6.26 -7.18 -15.15
C ALA A 144 -4.72 -7.14 -15.26
N PRO A 145 -3.98 -7.35 -14.16
CA PRO A 145 -2.54 -7.55 -14.18
C PRO A 145 -2.19 -8.91 -14.80
N ARG A 146 -0.94 -9.06 -15.23
CA ARG A 146 -0.41 -10.34 -15.74
C ARG A 146 0.18 -11.20 -14.64
N SER A 147 0.62 -10.60 -13.54
CA SER A 147 1.08 -11.31 -12.35
C SER A 147 0.76 -10.50 -11.11
N VAL A 148 0.51 -11.20 -10.02
CA VAL A 148 0.14 -10.63 -8.73
C VAL A 148 0.82 -11.33 -7.58
N ALA A 149 0.90 -10.64 -6.45
CA ALA A 149 1.19 -11.26 -5.17
C ALA A 149 0.18 -10.87 -4.10
N GLY A 150 -0.29 -11.85 -3.35
CA GLY A 150 -0.98 -11.64 -2.07
C GLY A 150 0.04 -11.70 -0.93
N ILE A 151 0.01 -10.73 -0.03
CA ILE A 151 0.87 -10.73 1.17
C ILE A 151 -0.04 -10.65 2.39
N HIS A 152 0.03 -11.63 3.29
CA HIS A 152 -1.05 -11.89 4.24
C HIS A 152 -0.57 -12.62 5.51
N HIS A 153 -1.48 -12.80 6.48
CA HIS A 153 -1.27 -13.55 7.73
C HIS A 153 -2.20 -14.77 7.83
N PRO A 154 -1.91 -15.87 7.10
CA PRO A 154 -2.73 -17.08 7.12
C PRO A 154 -2.67 -17.75 8.49
N GLY A 155 -3.83 -18.15 9.03
CA GLY A 155 -3.95 -18.69 10.38
C GLY A 155 -3.53 -17.72 11.50
N GLY A 156 -3.32 -16.43 11.18
CA GLY A 156 -2.69 -15.46 12.07
C GLY A 156 -1.17 -15.65 12.26
N ASP A 157 -0.54 -16.53 11.45
CA ASP A 157 0.89 -16.83 11.48
C ASP A 157 1.74 -15.63 10.98
N VAL A 158 3.06 -15.80 11.01
CA VAL A 158 4.01 -14.85 10.42
C VAL A 158 3.66 -14.57 8.97
N LYS A 159 3.96 -13.35 8.52
CA LYS A 159 3.62 -12.87 7.18
C LYS A 159 4.12 -13.81 6.08
N LYS A 160 3.20 -14.20 5.20
CA LYS A 160 3.43 -15.07 4.05
C LYS A 160 3.20 -14.32 2.74
N ILE A 161 3.64 -14.93 1.65
CA ILE A 161 3.39 -14.47 0.29
C ILE A 161 2.80 -15.60 -0.57
N ALA A 162 1.78 -15.27 -1.35
CA ALA A 162 1.24 -16.09 -2.43
C ALA A 162 1.42 -15.35 -3.77
N ILE A 163 1.69 -16.06 -4.87
CA ILE A 163 1.99 -15.46 -6.18
C ILE A 163 1.27 -16.22 -7.29
N ASP A 164 0.70 -15.46 -8.22
CA ASP A 164 0.14 -15.95 -9.48
C ASP A 164 0.88 -15.26 -10.66
N TYR A 165 1.35 -16.05 -11.61
CA TYR A 165 2.09 -15.62 -12.81
C TYR A 165 1.25 -15.58 -14.09
N ASP A 166 0.00 -16.07 -14.05
CA ASP A 166 -0.87 -16.24 -15.22
C ASP A 166 -1.98 -15.18 -15.32
N GLY A 167 -2.17 -14.39 -14.26
CA GLY A 167 -2.95 -13.15 -14.27
C GLY A 167 -4.42 -13.35 -13.96
N LEU A 168 -5.08 -12.22 -13.63
CA LEU A 168 -6.42 -12.26 -13.04
C LEU A 168 -7.53 -12.32 -14.08
N ILE A 169 -8.65 -12.92 -13.68
CA ILE A 169 -9.94 -12.75 -14.35
C ILE A 169 -10.94 -12.01 -13.46
N VAL A 170 -12.01 -11.49 -14.08
CA VAL A 170 -13.12 -10.89 -13.33
C VAL A 170 -14.07 -11.98 -12.87
N GLY A 171 -14.48 -11.93 -11.60
CA GLY A 171 -15.37 -12.90 -10.98
C GLY A 171 -16.44 -12.27 -10.09
N THR A 172 -17.35 -13.11 -9.60
CA THR A 172 -18.32 -12.80 -8.55
C THR A 172 -18.13 -13.85 -7.45
N PHE A 173 -17.84 -13.43 -6.22
CA PHE A 173 -17.60 -14.36 -5.12
C PHE A 173 -18.87 -15.11 -4.70
N SER A 174 -19.97 -14.37 -4.50
CA SER A 174 -21.30 -14.93 -4.21
C SER A 174 -22.40 -13.98 -4.67
N ASN A 175 -23.66 -14.43 -4.63
CA ASN A 175 -24.81 -13.59 -4.99
C ASN A 175 -25.12 -12.46 -3.99
N GLU A 176 -24.45 -12.44 -2.83
CA GLU A 176 -24.61 -11.38 -1.83
C GLU A 176 -23.84 -10.12 -2.19
N TYR A 177 -22.80 -10.25 -3.02
CA TYR A 177 -21.97 -9.15 -3.43
C TYR A 177 -22.36 -8.65 -4.81
N ASP A 178 -21.92 -7.43 -5.10
CA ASP A 178 -22.08 -6.85 -6.42
C ASP A 178 -21.49 -7.74 -7.51
N LYS A 179 -22.24 -7.91 -8.60
CA LYS A 179 -21.80 -8.76 -9.71
C LYS A 179 -20.51 -8.23 -10.33
N ASN A 180 -19.57 -9.14 -10.62
CA ASN A 180 -18.29 -8.87 -11.28
C ASN A 180 -17.35 -7.91 -10.52
N SER A 181 -17.56 -7.74 -9.21
CA SER A 181 -16.77 -6.85 -8.36
C SER A 181 -15.49 -7.50 -7.79
N PHE A 182 -15.10 -8.68 -8.26
CA PHE A 182 -13.92 -9.39 -7.77
C PHE A 182 -12.87 -9.63 -8.84
N TRP A 183 -11.60 -9.55 -8.44
CA TRP A 183 -10.53 -10.25 -9.12
C TRP A 183 -10.53 -11.69 -8.63
N ARG A 184 -10.54 -12.65 -9.55
CA ARG A 184 -10.37 -14.06 -9.24
C ARG A 184 -8.97 -14.50 -9.66
N VAL A 185 -8.23 -15.00 -8.68
CA VAL A 185 -7.03 -15.79 -8.89
C VAL A 185 -7.50 -17.19 -9.25
N ILE A 186 -7.18 -17.63 -10.47
CA ILE A 186 -7.59 -18.96 -10.93
C ILE A 186 -6.82 -20.02 -10.15
N GLU A 187 -5.50 -19.84 -10.07
CA GLU A 187 -4.55 -20.75 -9.41
C GLU A 187 -3.41 -19.92 -8.81
N TRP A 188 -2.95 -20.28 -7.62
CA TRP A 188 -1.70 -19.77 -7.05
C TRP A 188 -0.52 -20.67 -7.44
N ASP A 189 0.50 -20.10 -8.08
CA ASP A 189 1.75 -20.80 -8.40
C ASP A 189 2.68 -20.98 -7.18
N VAL A 190 2.52 -20.10 -6.19
CA VAL A 190 3.32 -20.06 -4.97
C VAL A 190 2.41 -19.77 -3.80
N GLY A 191 2.51 -20.54 -2.73
CA GLY A 191 1.69 -20.36 -1.54
C GLY A 191 0.19 -20.48 -1.85
N VAL A 192 -0.63 -20.13 -0.86
CA VAL A 192 -2.09 -20.04 -0.95
C VAL A 192 -2.56 -19.01 0.08
N THR A 193 -3.86 -18.78 0.19
CA THR A 193 -4.44 -18.06 1.34
C THR A 193 -5.17 -19.03 2.28
N GLU A 194 -5.43 -18.59 3.51
CA GLU A 194 -6.20 -19.33 4.53
C GLU A 194 -6.99 -18.35 5.40
N GLY A 195 -7.85 -18.84 6.28
CA GLY A 195 -8.52 -18.01 7.30
C GLY A 195 -7.52 -17.11 8.04
N GLY A 196 -7.85 -15.84 8.25
CA GLY A 196 -6.90 -14.81 8.73
C GLY A 196 -6.22 -14.01 7.62
N SER A 197 -6.21 -14.52 6.39
CA SER A 197 -5.71 -13.79 5.21
C SER A 197 -6.70 -12.74 4.70
N SER A 198 -7.97 -12.85 5.08
CA SER A 198 -9.03 -11.90 4.72
C SER A 198 -8.62 -10.44 4.95
N GLY A 199 -8.92 -9.56 4.01
CA GLY A 199 -8.53 -8.16 4.02
C GLY A 199 -7.07 -7.86 3.60
N SER A 200 -6.26 -8.89 3.31
CA SER A 200 -4.91 -8.69 2.76
C SER A 200 -4.95 -8.13 1.34
N ALA A 201 -3.99 -7.27 0.99
CA ALA A 201 -3.93 -6.70 -0.34
C ALA A 201 -3.42 -7.69 -1.40
N LEU A 202 -3.98 -7.58 -2.61
CA LEU A 202 -3.41 -8.11 -3.84
C LEU A 202 -2.61 -7.02 -4.55
N PHE A 203 -1.33 -7.27 -4.79
CA PHE A 203 -0.44 -6.31 -5.46
C PHE A 203 -0.20 -6.71 -6.92
N ASN A 204 -0.18 -5.73 -7.82
CA ASN A 204 0.22 -5.93 -9.24
C ASN A 204 1.75 -5.96 -9.42
N GLU A 205 2.26 -6.14 -10.65
CA GLU A 205 3.72 -6.19 -10.93
C GLU A 205 4.44 -4.88 -10.63
N ARG A 206 3.63 -3.84 -10.56
CA ARG A 206 4.03 -2.50 -10.21
C ARG A 206 4.20 -2.40 -8.68
N LYS A 207 3.53 -3.22 -7.86
CA LYS A 207 3.43 -3.13 -6.38
C LYS A 207 2.36 -2.15 -5.88
N GLN A 208 1.32 -1.94 -6.67
CA GLN A 208 0.11 -1.21 -6.27
C GLN A 208 -0.97 -2.19 -5.84
N VAL A 209 -1.71 -1.84 -4.79
CA VAL A 209 -2.90 -2.56 -4.33
C VAL A 209 -4.00 -2.51 -5.40
N LEU A 210 -4.53 -3.68 -5.74
CA LEU A 210 -5.62 -3.90 -6.69
C LEU A 210 -6.95 -4.31 -6.04
N GLY A 211 -6.92 -4.62 -4.75
CA GLY A 211 -8.06 -5.12 -3.99
C GLY A 211 -7.62 -5.78 -2.69
N ASP A 212 -8.59 -6.21 -1.91
CA ASP A 212 -8.41 -6.91 -0.63
C ASP A 212 -9.11 -8.28 -0.62
N LEU A 213 -8.53 -9.27 0.07
CA LEU A 213 -9.01 -10.65 0.02
C LEU A 213 -10.36 -10.79 0.71
N THR A 214 -11.35 -11.32 0.00
CA THR A 214 -12.62 -11.76 0.58
C THR A 214 -12.54 -13.22 1.03
N GLY A 215 -11.95 -14.07 0.19
CA GLY A 215 -11.76 -15.49 0.47
C GLY A 215 -11.84 -16.32 -0.80
N GLY A 216 -11.95 -17.64 -0.63
CA GLY A 216 -11.99 -18.57 -1.75
C GLY A 216 -11.90 -20.02 -1.32
N GLU A 217 -11.53 -20.86 -2.28
CA GLU A 217 -11.41 -22.31 -2.11
C GLU A 217 -9.96 -22.78 -1.91
N ALA A 218 -9.00 -21.85 -1.96
CA ALA A 218 -7.59 -22.19 -1.97
C ALA A 218 -7.17 -22.92 -0.68
N THR A 219 -6.53 -24.06 -0.86
CA THR A 219 -5.83 -24.83 0.18
C THR A 219 -4.51 -25.35 -0.39
N CYS A 220 -3.60 -25.85 0.44
CA CYS A 220 -2.32 -26.40 -0.07
C CYS A 220 -2.48 -27.52 -1.11
N ASP A 221 -3.55 -28.31 -1.02
CA ASP A 221 -3.82 -29.41 -1.97
C ASP A 221 -4.70 -28.97 -3.15
N TYR A 222 -5.25 -27.75 -3.09
CA TYR A 222 -6.14 -27.18 -4.10
C TYR A 222 -5.93 -25.67 -4.17
N PRO A 223 -4.88 -25.17 -4.85
CA PRO A 223 -4.48 -23.76 -4.83
C PRO A 223 -5.36 -22.87 -5.74
N PHE A 224 -6.65 -23.18 -5.91
CA PHE A 224 -7.51 -22.54 -6.88
C PHE A 224 -8.57 -21.62 -6.24
N ASN A 225 -9.02 -20.65 -7.02
CA ASN A 225 -10.24 -19.86 -6.77
C ASN A 225 -10.24 -19.01 -5.49
N ASP A 226 -9.28 -18.10 -5.36
CA ASP A 226 -9.37 -16.98 -4.42
C ASP A 226 -9.92 -15.73 -5.08
N PHE A 227 -10.64 -14.92 -4.30
CA PHE A 227 -11.35 -13.73 -4.75
C PHE A 227 -10.96 -12.52 -3.91
N TYR A 228 -10.55 -11.46 -4.60
CA TYR A 228 -10.23 -10.17 -4.02
C TYR A 228 -11.27 -9.14 -4.46
N SER A 229 -11.87 -8.44 -3.51
CA SER A 229 -12.76 -7.31 -3.75
C SER A 229 -12.02 -6.24 -4.54
N ARG A 230 -12.55 -5.82 -5.69
CA ARG A 230 -11.83 -4.96 -6.63
C ARG A 230 -11.72 -3.54 -6.11
N PHE A 231 -10.48 -3.03 -6.09
CA PHE A 231 -10.22 -1.66 -5.70
C PHE A 231 -10.94 -0.64 -6.58
N ASP A 232 -11.11 -0.88 -7.89
CA ASP A 232 -11.84 0.06 -8.75
C ASP A 232 -13.33 0.17 -8.43
N PHE A 233 -13.94 -0.88 -7.84
CA PHE A 233 -15.32 -0.80 -7.34
C PHE A 233 -15.35 -0.06 -6.02
N ALA A 234 -14.49 -0.42 -5.07
CA ALA A 234 -14.38 0.26 -3.78
C ALA A 234 -13.98 1.74 -3.93
N TYR A 235 -13.28 2.10 -5.01
CA TYR A 235 -12.78 3.45 -5.23
C TYR A 235 -13.88 4.47 -5.45
N ASP A 236 -14.78 4.24 -6.40
CA ASP A 236 -15.77 5.25 -6.81
C ASP A 236 -17.08 4.67 -7.39
N LYS A 237 -17.46 3.42 -7.07
CA LYS A 237 -18.75 2.87 -7.52
C LYS A 237 -19.96 3.55 -6.85
N TYR A 238 -19.87 3.77 -5.54
CA TYR A 238 -20.93 4.41 -4.75
C TYR A 238 -20.50 5.82 -4.39
N GLU A 239 -21.42 6.79 -4.44
CA GLU A 239 -21.07 8.22 -4.31
C GLU A 239 -20.81 8.66 -2.86
N ASP A 240 -21.38 7.96 -1.87
CA ASP A 240 -21.25 8.33 -0.46
C ASP A 240 -19.80 8.13 0.01
N SER A 241 -19.20 9.18 0.59
CA SER A 241 -17.86 9.16 1.17
C SER A 241 -17.63 8.05 2.22
N SER A 242 -18.68 7.60 2.89
CA SER A 242 -18.65 6.47 3.84
C SER A 242 -18.74 5.10 3.17
N GLN A 243 -18.83 5.06 1.84
CA GLN A 243 -19.00 3.85 1.04
C GLN A 243 -18.02 3.77 -0.15
N GLN A 244 -16.99 4.63 -0.18
CA GLN A 244 -15.98 4.65 -1.23
C GLN A 244 -14.58 5.04 -0.70
N LEU A 245 -13.53 4.69 -1.44
CA LEU A 245 -12.14 5.05 -1.12
C LEU A 245 -11.71 6.40 -1.70
N LYS A 246 -12.28 6.85 -2.83
CA LYS A 246 -11.83 8.06 -3.56
C LYS A 246 -11.79 9.30 -2.68
N TYR A 247 -12.81 9.51 -1.85
CA TYR A 247 -12.88 10.67 -0.94
C TYR A 247 -11.67 10.75 0.00
N TRP A 248 -11.20 9.60 0.50
CA TRP A 248 -10.12 9.50 1.48
C TRP A 248 -8.73 9.39 0.85
N LEU A 249 -8.64 8.74 -0.32
CA LEU A 249 -7.35 8.44 -0.97
C LEU A 249 -6.96 9.45 -2.06
N ASP A 250 -7.92 10.21 -2.60
CA ASP A 250 -7.66 11.35 -3.48
C ASP A 250 -8.18 12.70 -2.91
N PRO A 251 -7.78 13.10 -1.69
CA PRO A 251 -8.22 14.35 -1.08
C PRO A 251 -7.65 15.61 -1.77
N ALA A 252 -6.65 15.46 -2.64
CA ALA A 252 -6.15 16.55 -3.48
C ALA A 252 -6.94 16.72 -4.79
N GLU A 253 -7.99 15.90 -5.01
CA GLU A 253 -8.88 15.95 -6.19
C GLU A 253 -8.13 15.91 -7.53
N LEU A 254 -7.12 15.03 -7.62
CA LEU A 254 -6.31 14.90 -8.83
C LEU A 254 -6.99 14.07 -9.92
N ASP A 255 -8.11 13.41 -9.59
CA ASP A 255 -8.87 12.47 -10.43
C ASP A 255 -7.98 11.36 -11.01
N VAL A 256 -7.05 10.88 -10.19
CA VAL A 256 -6.13 9.83 -10.56
C VAL A 256 -6.77 8.44 -10.41
N LYS A 257 -6.37 7.51 -11.27
CA LYS A 257 -6.75 6.09 -11.18
C LYS A 257 -5.66 5.21 -10.57
N SER A 258 -4.57 5.82 -10.11
CA SER A 258 -3.51 5.14 -9.39
C SER A 258 -2.63 6.14 -8.66
N TRP A 259 -2.06 5.70 -7.54
CA TRP A 259 -1.06 6.46 -6.80
C TRP A 259 0.12 5.57 -6.39
N TYR A 260 1.26 6.19 -6.10
CA TYR A 260 2.49 5.49 -5.70
C TYR A 260 2.55 5.32 -4.17
N GLY A 261 3.42 4.42 -3.70
CA GLY A 261 3.64 4.17 -2.27
C GLY A 261 4.75 5.02 -1.65
N LEU A 262 4.78 5.09 -0.32
CA LEU A 262 5.80 5.79 0.47
C LEU A 262 6.50 4.83 1.45
N PRO A 263 7.81 4.97 1.71
CA PRO A 263 8.73 5.81 0.95
C PRO A 263 8.76 5.38 -0.53
N PHE A 264 9.08 6.32 -1.42
CA PHE A 264 9.01 6.08 -2.86
C PHE A 264 9.95 4.94 -3.27
N ASP A 265 9.42 3.85 -3.80
CA ASP A 265 10.24 2.77 -4.35
C ASP A 265 10.76 3.14 -5.75
N GLU A 266 12.07 2.95 -5.92
CA GLU A 266 12.91 3.32 -7.07
C GLU A 266 12.50 2.73 -8.45
N ILE A 267 11.35 2.06 -8.56
CA ILE A 267 10.96 1.22 -9.70
C ILE A 267 9.82 1.80 -10.56
N TYR A 268 9.16 2.88 -10.14
CA TYR A 268 8.09 3.48 -10.96
C TYR A 268 8.54 4.65 -11.81
N ASP A 269 8.61 4.35 -13.11
CA ASP A 269 8.75 5.29 -14.23
C ASP A 269 10.21 5.63 -14.58
N SER A 270 10.85 4.72 -15.31
CA SER A 270 12.22 4.80 -15.85
C SER A 270 12.47 5.97 -16.83
N LEU A 271 11.57 6.95 -16.90
CA LEU A 271 11.67 8.12 -17.76
C LEU A 271 11.24 9.45 -17.09
N LYS A 272 10.80 9.47 -15.82
CA LYS A 272 10.34 10.71 -15.18
C LYS A 272 11.27 11.19 -14.07
N VAL A 273 11.36 12.52 -13.98
CA VAL A 273 12.04 13.21 -12.89
C VAL A 273 11.01 13.70 -11.87
N PHE A 274 11.31 13.44 -10.61
CA PHE A 274 10.49 13.75 -9.44
C PHE A 274 11.24 14.68 -8.51
N VAL A 275 10.49 15.49 -7.75
CA VAL A 275 11.04 16.40 -6.73
C VAL A 275 10.24 16.20 -5.45
N TYR A 276 10.90 15.70 -4.40
CA TYR A 276 10.28 15.31 -3.12
C TYR A 276 11.13 15.74 -1.92
N PRO A 277 10.59 16.06 -0.74
CA PRO A 277 9.17 16.20 -0.45
C PRO A 277 8.57 17.41 -1.16
N ASN A 278 7.25 17.42 -1.31
CA ASN A 278 6.50 18.56 -1.76
C ASN A 278 5.13 18.52 -1.08
N PRO A 279 4.86 19.37 -0.06
CA PRO A 279 5.68 20.49 0.39
C PRO A 279 7.02 20.09 1.04
N ALA A 280 8.04 20.97 0.99
CA ALA A 280 9.34 20.76 1.61
C ALA A 280 9.73 21.89 2.56
N HIS A 281 10.43 21.59 3.65
CA HIS A 281 11.01 22.63 4.49
C HIS A 281 12.25 23.27 3.85
N ARG A 282 13.28 22.46 3.58
CA ARG A 282 14.58 22.95 3.07
C ARG A 282 15.23 21.99 2.11
N ARG A 283 15.24 20.71 2.45
CA ARG A 283 15.88 19.68 1.65
C ARG A 283 14.87 19.06 0.70
N ILE A 284 15.24 18.99 -0.58
CA ILE A 284 14.51 18.27 -1.61
C ILE A 284 15.44 17.24 -2.25
N GLN A 285 14.83 16.19 -2.77
CA GLN A 285 15.41 15.09 -3.50
C GLN A 285 14.87 15.18 -4.91
N VAL A 286 15.79 15.33 -5.86
CA VAL A 286 15.48 15.24 -7.27
C VAL A 286 15.86 13.82 -7.70
N TYR A 287 14.84 13.01 -7.99
CA TYR A 287 15.02 11.62 -8.44
C TYR A 287 14.76 11.54 -9.94
N GLY A 288 15.64 10.87 -10.69
CA GLY A 288 15.48 10.78 -12.14
C GLY A 288 16.50 9.86 -12.82
N PRO A 289 16.07 9.00 -13.77
CA PRO A 289 16.96 8.06 -14.46
C PRO A 289 17.93 8.70 -15.47
N LEU A 290 17.73 9.99 -15.80
CA LEU A 290 18.58 10.79 -16.69
C LEU A 290 19.42 11.83 -15.94
N LEU A 291 19.47 11.78 -14.61
CA LEU A 291 20.30 12.68 -13.82
C LEU A 291 21.75 12.20 -13.85
N SER A 292 22.49 12.61 -14.87
CA SER A 292 23.92 12.38 -14.98
C SER A 292 24.63 13.65 -15.42
N GLY A 293 25.77 13.95 -14.79
CA GLY A 293 26.55 15.14 -15.10
C GLY A 293 26.10 16.36 -14.31
N ILE A 294 26.42 17.56 -14.80
CA ILE A 294 26.08 18.81 -14.12
C ILE A 294 24.61 19.11 -14.35
N ILE A 295 23.84 19.19 -13.26
CA ILE A 295 22.44 19.57 -13.26
C ILE A 295 22.31 20.98 -12.69
N LYS A 296 21.80 21.90 -13.50
CA LYS A 296 21.46 23.26 -13.05
C LYS A 296 20.04 23.26 -12.52
N ILE A 297 19.87 23.71 -11.29
CA ILE A 297 18.58 23.78 -10.62
C ILE A 297 18.25 25.25 -10.43
N LYS A 298 17.06 25.66 -10.87
CA LYS A 298 16.57 27.03 -10.77
C LYS A 298 15.17 27.03 -10.16
N LEU A 299 14.93 27.91 -9.20
CA LEU A 299 13.61 28.17 -8.63
C LEU A 299 13.10 29.52 -9.12
N TYR A 300 11.86 29.51 -9.58
CA TYR A 300 11.14 30.69 -10.01
C TYR A 300 9.92 30.90 -9.12
N ASP A 301 9.58 32.14 -8.81
CA ASP A 301 8.31 32.48 -8.17
C ASP A 301 7.12 32.30 -9.13
N THR A 302 5.91 32.58 -8.66
CA THR A 302 4.68 32.46 -9.46
C THR A 302 4.57 33.49 -10.59
N ASN A 303 5.37 34.56 -10.56
CA ASN A 303 5.47 35.57 -11.62
C ASN A 303 6.57 35.24 -12.64
N GLY A 304 7.33 34.16 -12.43
CA GLY A 304 8.43 33.74 -13.29
C GLY A 304 9.75 34.43 -13.01
N LEU A 305 9.90 35.13 -11.87
CA LEU A 305 11.18 35.72 -11.45
C LEU A 305 12.07 34.62 -10.84
N LEU A 306 13.33 34.57 -11.26
CA LEU A 306 14.33 33.67 -10.68
C LEU A 306 14.62 34.11 -9.23
N VAL A 307 14.39 33.22 -8.28
CA VAL A 307 14.60 33.50 -6.85
C VAL A 307 15.79 32.77 -6.25
N TRP A 308 16.21 31.65 -6.86
CA TRP A 308 17.36 30.87 -6.41
C TRP A 308 17.86 29.94 -7.50
N ASP A 309 19.16 29.68 -7.54
CA ASP A 309 19.76 28.66 -8.40
C ASP A 309 20.99 27.98 -7.77
N THR A 310 21.32 26.80 -8.29
CA THR A 310 22.53 26.06 -7.95
C THR A 310 22.92 25.12 -9.09
N GLU A 311 24.16 24.64 -9.08
CA GLU A 311 24.64 23.58 -9.96
C GLU A 311 25.22 22.45 -9.13
N LEU A 312 24.78 21.23 -9.39
CA LEU A 312 25.24 20.05 -8.67
C LEU A 312 25.65 18.95 -9.65
N LEU A 313 26.71 18.22 -9.29
CA LEU A 313 27.12 17.04 -10.02
C LEU A 313 26.27 15.85 -9.59
N ALA A 314 25.39 15.38 -10.48
CA ALA A 314 24.67 14.12 -10.29
C ALA A 314 25.62 12.95 -10.60
N THR A 315 26.02 12.24 -9.55
CA THR A 315 26.82 11.01 -9.63
C THR A 315 25.96 9.74 -9.54
N ASP A 316 24.69 9.91 -9.18
CA ASP A 316 23.70 8.85 -9.03
C ASP A 316 22.31 9.38 -9.42
N ARG A 317 21.30 8.51 -9.43
CA ARG A 317 19.91 8.78 -9.82
C ARG A 317 19.15 9.69 -8.85
N ILE A 318 19.74 9.99 -7.69
CA ILE A 318 19.20 10.85 -6.66
C ILE A 318 20.14 12.02 -6.44
N LEU A 319 19.58 13.22 -6.44
CA LEU A 319 20.29 14.45 -6.11
C LEU A 319 19.63 15.13 -4.92
N PHE A 320 20.39 15.30 -3.85
CA PHE A 320 19.96 16.06 -2.68
C PHE A 320 20.26 17.54 -2.88
N VAL A 321 19.26 18.38 -2.64
CA VAL A 321 19.33 19.82 -2.86
C VAL A 321 18.86 20.52 -1.59
N ASP A 322 19.73 21.33 -1.00
CA ASP A 322 19.43 22.15 0.17
C ASP A 322 19.06 23.57 -0.29
N VAL A 323 17.79 23.93 -0.13
CA VAL A 323 17.24 25.23 -0.50
C VAL A 323 17.33 26.20 0.70
N PRO A 324 17.66 27.49 0.47
CA PRO A 324 17.69 28.50 1.52
C PRO A 324 16.36 28.64 2.27
N SER A 325 16.42 28.82 3.59
CA SER A 325 15.23 28.90 4.46
C SER A 325 14.34 30.12 4.22
N ASN A 326 14.79 31.09 3.44
CA ASN A 326 13.99 32.27 3.05
C ASN A 326 13.13 32.03 1.80
N ILE A 327 13.29 30.89 1.12
CA ILE A 327 12.44 30.48 0.00
C ILE A 327 11.21 29.80 0.59
N ILE A 328 10.05 30.46 0.55
CA ILE A 328 8.80 29.98 1.16
C ILE A 328 7.65 30.25 0.17
N GLY A 329 6.68 29.34 0.10
CA GLY A 329 5.53 29.41 -0.78
C GLY A 329 5.68 28.59 -2.06
N LEU A 330 4.75 28.80 -3.00
CA LEU A 330 4.70 28.09 -4.27
C LEU A 330 5.76 28.61 -5.25
N HIS A 331 6.55 27.68 -5.79
CA HIS A 331 7.61 27.93 -6.76
C HIS A 331 7.53 26.95 -7.93
N TYR A 332 8.19 27.31 -9.02
CA TYR A 332 8.48 26.43 -10.14
C TYR A 332 9.96 26.07 -10.13
N ILE A 333 10.27 24.79 -9.97
CA ILE A 333 11.63 24.26 -10.10
C ILE A 333 11.88 23.87 -11.55
N ARG A 334 13.00 24.36 -12.10
CA ARG A 334 13.52 24.03 -13.42
C ARG A 334 14.85 23.31 -13.26
N LEU A 335 14.95 22.13 -13.87
CA LEU A 335 16.14 21.30 -13.89
C LEU A 335 16.68 21.32 -15.32
N GLU A 336 17.93 21.73 -15.51
CA GLU A 336 18.59 21.82 -16.81
C GLU A 336 19.81 20.91 -16.80
N SER A 337 19.91 20.06 -17.81
CA SER A 337 21.09 19.26 -18.15
C SER A 337 21.43 19.51 -19.62
N ASP A 338 22.57 19.00 -20.09
CA ASP A 338 23.01 19.17 -21.48
C ASP A 338 21.97 18.68 -22.52
N ASN A 339 21.14 17.70 -22.15
CA ASN A 339 20.19 17.05 -23.06
C ASN A 339 18.72 17.23 -22.69
N SER A 340 18.40 17.89 -21.56
CA SER A 340 16.99 18.01 -21.12
C SER A 340 16.71 19.20 -20.22
N VAL A 341 15.48 19.69 -20.30
CA VAL A 341 14.92 20.73 -19.42
C VAL A 341 13.61 20.23 -18.86
N ILE A 342 13.50 20.21 -17.53
CA ILE A 342 12.32 19.73 -16.82
C ILE A 342 11.80 20.84 -15.92
N LYS A 343 10.47 20.98 -15.83
CA LYS A 343 9.80 21.94 -14.95
C LYS A 343 8.79 21.23 -14.05
N LYS A 344 8.78 21.57 -12.77
CA LYS A 344 7.83 21.05 -11.77
C LYS A 344 7.37 22.18 -10.84
N LYS A 345 6.24 21.98 -10.17
CA LYS A 345 5.77 22.84 -9.08
C LYS A 345 6.29 22.30 -7.75
N ILE A 346 6.65 23.18 -6.83
CA ILE A 346 7.07 22.83 -5.47
C ILE A 346 6.63 23.90 -4.47
N VAL A 347 6.25 23.49 -3.26
CA VAL A 347 5.88 24.38 -2.16
C VAL A 347 6.93 24.27 -1.06
N PHE A 348 7.48 25.40 -0.64
CA PHE A 348 8.33 25.50 0.55
C PHE A 348 7.55 26.10 1.73
N TYR A 349 7.77 25.62 2.96
CA TYR A 349 7.04 26.08 4.15
C TYR A 349 7.92 26.25 5.39
#